data_AF-A0A517LK19-F1
#
_entry.id   AF-A0A517LK19-F1
#
_cell.length_a   1.000
_cell.length_b   1.000
_cell.length_c   1.000
_cell.angle_alpha   90.00
_cell.angle_beta   90.00
_cell.angle_gamma   90.00
#
_symmetry.space_group_name_H-M   'P 1'
#
loop_
_entity.id
_entity.type
_entity.pdbx_description
1 polymer ?
#
loop_
_entity_poly.entity_id
_entity_poly.type
_entity_poly.pdbx_seq_one_letter_code
_entity_poly.pdbx_strand_id
1 'polypeptide(L)'
;MKLSSAIAFLTAVASVSAKDWDLCCCHQNHICHDPSTRGVVNKSNEFGKPFHMTVSYYSKQYDGAPFTCTGCYAYHEGAKISGKEMHKMCKTYGVPGFGGSMCFNRKRNPDTRW
;
A
#
# COMPACT_ATOMS: atom_id res chain seq x y z
N MET A 1 -48.10 -23.47 -21.76
CA MET A 1 -46.74 -22.97 -22.08
C MET A 1 -46.43 -21.83 -21.13
N LYS A 2 -45.62 -22.04 -20.09
CA LYS A 2 -45.20 -20.97 -19.16
C LYS A 2 -43.71 -20.73 -19.43
N LEU A 3 -43.43 -19.58 -20.04
CA LEU A 3 -42.11 -19.17 -20.48
C LEU A 3 -41.18 -18.98 -19.28
N SER A 4 -40.08 -19.75 -19.29
CA SER A 4 -38.92 -19.54 -18.45
C SER A 4 -38.33 -18.14 -18.69
N SER A 5 -38.38 -17.27 -17.69
CA SER A 5 -37.54 -16.07 -17.63
C SER A 5 -36.45 -16.30 -16.61
N ALA A 6 -35.35 -16.91 -17.05
CA ALA A 6 -34.10 -16.90 -16.31
C ALA A 6 -33.42 -15.54 -16.55
N ILE A 7 -33.57 -14.62 -15.60
CA ILE A 7 -32.85 -13.35 -15.60
C ILE A 7 -31.38 -13.69 -15.29
N ALA A 8 -30.55 -13.67 -16.34
CA ALA A 8 -29.10 -13.71 -16.22
C ALA A 8 -28.65 -12.42 -15.51
N PHE A 9 -28.41 -12.50 -14.21
CA PHE A 9 -27.67 -11.49 -13.47
C PHE A 9 -26.23 -11.51 -13.96
N LEU A 10 -25.95 -10.71 -14.99
CA LEU A 10 -24.59 -10.27 -15.32
C LEU A 10 -24.08 -9.45 -14.15
N THR A 11 -23.45 -10.11 -13.19
CA THR A 11 -22.61 -9.48 -12.19
C THR A 11 -21.40 -8.90 -12.92
N ALA A 12 -21.54 -7.67 -13.38
CA ALA A 12 -20.40 -6.85 -13.74
C ALA A 12 -19.52 -6.74 -12.50
N VAL A 13 -18.51 -7.59 -12.40
CA VAL A 13 -17.44 -7.43 -11.43
C VAL A 13 -16.69 -6.20 -11.89
N ALA A 14 -17.17 -5.02 -11.46
CA ALA A 14 -16.38 -3.81 -11.52
C ALA A 14 -15.11 -4.15 -10.76
N SER A 15 -14.04 -4.47 -11.48
CA SER A 15 -12.70 -4.60 -10.93
C SER A 15 -12.39 -3.22 -10.37
N VAL A 16 -12.74 -2.98 -9.10
CA VAL A 16 -12.24 -1.85 -8.33
C VAL A 16 -10.74 -2.03 -8.32
N SER A 17 -10.10 -1.43 -9.32
CA SER A 17 -8.66 -1.41 -9.49
C SER A 17 -8.10 -0.88 -8.18
N ALA A 18 -7.61 -1.79 -7.35
CA ALA A 18 -6.92 -1.41 -6.15
C ALA A 18 -5.69 -0.67 -6.66
N LYS A 19 -5.67 0.65 -6.47
CA LYS A 19 -4.58 1.46 -6.96
C LYS A 19 -3.30 0.94 -6.31
N ASP A 20 -2.37 0.50 -7.16
CA ASP A 20 -1.10 -0.05 -6.74
C ASP A 20 -0.04 1.06 -6.71
N TRP A 21 0.84 1.02 -5.71
CA TRP A 21 1.76 2.08 -5.36
C TRP A 21 3.18 1.57 -5.16
N ASP A 22 4.18 2.42 -5.38
CA ASP A 22 5.58 2.04 -5.17
C ASP A 22 5.94 1.98 -3.68
N LEU A 23 5.38 2.89 -2.88
CA LEU A 23 5.69 3.05 -1.47
C LEU A 23 4.41 3.24 -0.66
N CYS A 24 4.34 2.58 0.49
CA CYS A 24 3.24 2.71 1.43
C CYS A 24 3.73 2.72 2.87
N CYS A 25 2.98 3.32 3.78
CA CYS A 25 3.22 3.13 5.21
C CYS A 25 1.94 3.16 6.03
N CYS A 26 2.02 2.58 7.22
CA CYS A 26 0.98 2.72 8.22
C CYS A 26 1.05 4.12 8.84
N HIS A 27 -0.11 4.75 9.05
CA HIS A 27 -0.18 6.10 9.60
C HIS A 27 -1.33 6.26 10.57
N GLN A 28 -1.18 7.29 11.40
CA GLN A 28 -2.27 7.90 12.14
C GLN A 28 -2.10 9.41 12.01
N ASN A 29 -3.19 10.12 11.72
CA ASN A 29 -3.16 11.56 11.48
C ASN A 29 -2.11 11.91 10.39
N HIS A 30 -1.17 12.80 10.74
CA HIS A 30 -0.16 13.33 9.83
C HIS A 30 1.23 12.69 9.96
N ILE A 31 1.31 11.48 10.53
CA ILE A 31 2.58 10.81 10.83
C ILE A 31 2.59 9.40 10.26
N CYS A 32 3.65 9.09 9.51
CA CYS A 32 4.00 7.73 9.15
C CYS A 32 4.62 7.00 10.35
N HIS A 33 4.09 5.84 10.71
CA HIS A 33 4.52 5.09 11.89
C HIS A 33 5.40 3.90 11.50
N ASP A 34 6.72 4.07 11.69
CA ASP A 34 7.73 3.06 11.37
C ASP A 34 7.47 1.70 12.07
N PRO A 35 7.19 1.64 13.39
CA PRO A 35 6.96 0.35 14.05
C PRO A 35 5.78 -0.44 13.46
N SER A 36 4.66 0.25 13.14
CA SER A 36 3.51 -0.41 12.49
C SER A 36 3.85 -0.87 11.08
N THR A 37 4.56 -0.04 10.32
CA THR A 37 4.95 -0.35 8.94
C THR A 37 5.90 -1.54 8.91
N ARG A 38 6.87 -1.60 9.83
CA ARG A 38 7.77 -2.72 10.01
C ARG A 38 7.05 -3.99 10.45
N GLY A 39 6.05 -3.88 11.33
CA GLY A 39 5.17 -4.98 11.69
C GLY A 39 4.45 -5.57 10.49
N VAL A 40 3.92 -4.71 9.61
CA VAL A 40 3.33 -5.13 8.33
C VAL A 40 4.36 -5.78 7.42
N VAL A 41 5.56 -5.21 7.26
CA VAL A 41 6.64 -5.81 6.45
C VAL A 41 6.99 -7.21 6.94
N ASN A 42 7.19 -7.39 8.24
CA ASN A 42 7.50 -8.69 8.83
C ASN A 42 6.38 -9.70 8.55
N LYS A 43 5.11 -9.30 8.72
CA LYS A 43 3.96 -10.17 8.45
C LYS A 43 3.76 -10.47 6.97
N SER A 44 3.97 -9.51 6.08
CA SER A 44 3.96 -9.75 4.64
C SER A 44 5.01 -10.78 4.23
N ASN A 45 6.22 -10.70 4.79
CA ASN A 45 7.29 -11.66 4.54
C ASN A 45 6.96 -13.06 5.06
N GLU A 46 6.32 -13.18 6.23
CA GLU A 46 5.78 -14.47 6.72
C GLU A 46 4.76 -15.08 5.76
N PHE A 47 4.00 -14.26 5.02
CA PHE A 47 3.06 -14.70 3.97
C PHE A 47 3.71 -14.88 2.59
N GLY A 48 5.03 -14.83 2.49
CA GLY A 48 5.76 -14.99 1.23
C GLY A 48 5.66 -13.78 0.28
N LYS A 49 5.25 -12.62 0.78
CA LYS A 49 5.25 -11.35 0.02
C LYS A 49 6.52 -10.58 0.37
N PRO A 50 7.45 -10.36 -0.58
CA PRO A 50 8.75 -9.74 -0.31
C PRO A 50 8.61 -8.23 -0.14
N PHE A 51 8.12 -7.83 1.03
CA PHE A 51 8.03 -6.44 1.45
C PHE A 51 9.32 -6.05 2.17
N HIS A 52 9.71 -4.80 2.00
CA HIS A 52 10.94 -4.27 2.60
C HIS A 52 10.71 -2.86 3.09
N MET A 53 11.38 -2.49 4.18
CA MET A 53 11.49 -1.09 4.57
C MET A 53 12.50 -0.38 3.67
N THR A 54 12.14 0.80 3.18
CA THR A 54 13.11 1.71 2.56
C THR A 54 14.16 2.14 3.58
N VAL A 55 15.33 2.54 3.11
CA VAL A 55 16.33 3.28 3.92
C VAL A 55 16.40 4.76 3.54
N SER A 56 15.84 5.13 2.40
CA SER A 56 15.87 6.49 1.86
C SER A 56 15.07 7.49 2.70
N TYR A 57 15.50 8.75 2.62
CA TYR A 57 14.73 9.91 3.01
C TYR A 57 13.74 10.29 1.91
N TYR A 58 12.50 10.59 2.29
CA TYR A 58 11.46 11.11 1.41
C TYR A 58 10.85 12.37 2.01
N SER A 59 10.56 13.33 1.15
CA SER A 59 10.02 14.63 1.52
C SER A 59 8.70 14.92 0.80
N LYS A 60 7.83 15.69 1.45
CA LYS A 60 6.60 16.21 0.81
C LYS A 60 6.92 17.04 -0.44
N GLN A 61 7.89 17.92 -0.34
CA GLN A 61 8.20 18.92 -1.37
C GLN A 61 8.82 18.30 -2.63
N TYR A 62 9.86 17.48 -2.47
CA TYR A 62 10.62 16.97 -3.63
C TYR A 62 10.01 15.69 -4.17
N ASP A 63 9.62 14.75 -3.31
CA ASP A 63 9.22 13.40 -3.70
C ASP A 63 7.70 13.25 -3.89
N GLY A 64 6.92 14.22 -3.41
CA GLY A 64 5.47 14.06 -3.31
C GLY A 64 5.07 13.02 -2.25
N ALA A 65 5.95 12.75 -1.29
CA ALA A 65 5.67 11.81 -0.22
C ALA A 65 4.56 12.37 0.69
N PRO A 66 3.64 11.54 1.19
CA PRO A 66 2.59 12.02 2.10
C PRO A 66 3.14 12.53 3.43
N PHE A 67 4.31 12.04 3.84
CA PHE A 67 5.00 12.38 5.08
C PHE A 67 6.49 12.52 4.80
N THR A 68 7.11 13.49 5.47
CA THR A 68 8.56 13.63 5.42
C THR A 68 9.18 12.70 6.44
N CYS A 69 10.04 11.77 6.02
CA CYS A 69 10.66 10.79 6.91
C CYS A 69 11.89 10.14 6.28
N THR A 70 12.74 9.54 7.13
CA THR A 70 13.78 8.60 6.70
C THR A 70 13.35 7.19 7.03
N GLY A 71 13.41 6.29 6.05
CA GLY A 71 13.28 4.85 6.29
C GLY A 71 11.89 4.37 6.74
N CYS A 72 10.84 5.16 6.56
CA CYS A 72 9.52 4.87 7.15
C CYS A 72 8.51 4.18 6.20
N TYR A 73 8.83 4.08 4.91
CA TYR A 73 7.94 3.49 3.92
C TYR A 73 8.32 2.04 3.59
N ALA A 74 7.33 1.19 3.43
CA ALA A 74 7.47 -0.13 2.84
C ALA A 74 7.40 -0.05 1.31
N TYR A 75 8.15 -0.90 0.63
CA TYR A 75 8.02 -1.21 -0.80
C TYR A 75 7.95 -2.72 -1.00
N HIS A 76 7.47 -3.14 -2.17
CA HIS A 76 7.49 -4.55 -2.58
C HIS A 76 8.62 -4.76 -3.59
N GLU A 77 9.42 -5.79 -3.40
CA GLU A 77 10.47 -6.13 -4.37
C GLU A 77 9.85 -6.68 -5.65
N GLY A 78 10.14 -6.05 -6.79
CA GLY A 78 9.65 -6.50 -8.11
C GLY A 78 8.16 -6.26 -8.40
N ALA A 79 7.39 -5.68 -7.47
CA ALA A 79 5.98 -5.38 -7.68
C ALA A 79 5.57 -4.07 -6.99
N LYS A 80 4.31 -3.69 -7.17
CA LYS A 80 3.70 -2.57 -6.46
C LYS A 80 2.86 -3.07 -5.28
N ILE A 81 2.67 -2.21 -4.29
CA ILE A 81 1.83 -2.47 -3.12
C ILE A 81 0.40 -2.02 -3.42
N SER A 82 -0.55 -2.94 -3.25
CA SER A 82 -1.97 -2.58 -3.23
C SER A 82 -2.30 -1.74 -2.00
N GLY A 83 -2.80 -0.52 -2.21
CA GLY A 83 -3.16 0.37 -1.09
C GLY A 83 -4.25 -0.24 -0.18
N LYS A 84 -5.18 -1.01 -0.76
CA LYS A 84 -6.24 -1.71 0.00
C LYS A 84 -5.65 -2.82 0.87
N GLU A 85 -4.71 -3.58 0.32
CA GLU A 85 -4.00 -4.61 1.07
C GLU A 85 -3.20 -3.98 2.21
N MET A 86 -2.43 -2.93 1.94
CA MET A 86 -1.68 -2.22 2.97
C MET A 86 -2.59 -1.72 4.09
N HIS A 87 -3.73 -1.11 3.75
CA HIS A 87 -4.70 -0.63 4.74
C HIS A 87 -5.19 -1.76 5.65
N LYS A 88 -5.54 -2.91 5.06
CA LYS A 88 -5.96 -4.09 5.82
C LYS A 88 -4.84 -4.56 6.74
N MET A 89 -3.61 -4.65 6.23
CA MET A 89 -2.46 -5.07 7.01
C MET A 89 -2.15 -4.11 8.17
N CYS A 90 -2.20 -2.79 7.94
CA CYS A 90 -2.00 -1.80 9.00
C CYS A 90 -3.07 -1.90 10.09
N LYS A 91 -4.33 -2.16 9.72
CA LYS A 91 -5.40 -2.39 10.71
C LYS A 91 -5.20 -3.66 11.53
N THR A 92 -4.72 -4.73 10.90
CA THR A 92 -4.63 -6.06 11.53
C THR A 92 -3.34 -6.27 12.30
N TYR A 93 -2.22 -5.76 11.79
CA TYR A 93 -0.87 -6.04 12.31
C TYR A 93 -0.11 -4.78 12.73
N GLY A 94 -0.63 -3.60 12.44
CA GLY A 94 -0.08 -2.35 12.96
C GLY A 94 -0.37 -2.18 14.45
N VAL A 95 0.39 -1.30 15.10
CA VAL A 95 0.12 -0.87 16.47
C VAL A 95 -1.29 -0.24 16.55
N PRO A 96 -2.11 -0.57 17.57
CA PRO A 96 -3.41 0.06 17.76
C PRO A 96 -3.34 1.59 17.68
N GLY A 97 -4.27 2.19 16.92
CA GLY A 97 -4.25 3.62 16.58
C GLY A 97 -3.67 3.94 15.20
N PHE A 98 -2.76 3.11 14.67
CA PHE A 98 -2.07 3.32 13.40
C PHE A 98 -2.61 2.45 12.26
N GLY A 99 -3.92 2.25 12.22
CA GLY A 99 -4.58 1.38 11.26
C GLY A 99 -4.79 1.99 9.87
N GLY A 100 -4.45 3.26 9.65
CA GLY A 100 -4.51 3.88 8.33
C GLY A 100 -3.33 3.44 7.46
N SER A 101 -3.50 3.43 6.14
CA SER A 101 -2.38 3.37 5.20
C SER A 101 -2.34 4.58 4.28
N MET A 102 -1.15 5.08 4.02
CA MET A 102 -0.93 6.13 3.03
C MET A 102 0.15 5.69 2.06
N CYS A 103 -0.09 5.88 0.77
CA CYS A 103 0.77 5.39 -0.29
C CYS A 103 1.04 6.47 -1.34
N PHE A 104 2.18 6.35 -2.02
CA PHE A 104 2.54 7.20 -3.14
C PHE A 104 3.43 6.45 -4.14
N ASN A 105 3.47 6.96 -5.38
CA ASN A 105 4.43 6.49 -6.36
C ASN A 105 5.69 7.35 -6.24
N ARG A 106 6.85 6.71 -6.34
CA ARG A 106 8.11 7.46 -6.42
C ARG A 106 8.05 8.31 -7.68
N LYS A 107 8.42 9.58 -7.56
CA LYS A 107 8.74 10.35 -8.76
C LYS A 107 9.96 9.68 -9.39
N ARG A 108 9.74 9.01 -10.52
CA ARG A 108 10.83 8.41 -11.29
C ARG A 108 11.69 9.58 -11.76
N ASN A 109 12.84 9.80 -11.14
CA ASN A 109 13.78 10.80 -11.61
C ASN A 109 14.26 10.31 -12.99
N PRO A 110 13.97 11.01 -14.11
CA PRO A 110 14.37 10.57 -15.43
C PRO A 110 15.90 10.44 -15.58
N ASP A 111 16.67 11.06 -14.69
CA ASP A 111 18.13 11.10 -14.74
C ASP A 111 18.83 9.99 -13.93
N THR A 112 18.11 9.16 -13.18
CA THR A 112 18.72 8.01 -12.49
C THR A 112 18.26 6.71 -13.12
N ARG A 113 18.91 6.33 -14.23
CA ARG A 113 19.03 4.93 -14.63
C ARG A 113 20.14 4.32 -13.77
N TRP A 114 19.78 3.33 -12.96
CA TRP A 114 20.70 2.35 -12.41
C TRP A 114 20.33 0.99 -13.00
#